data_AF-A0A6L2M7I3-F1
#
_entry.id   AF-A0A6L2M7I3-F1
#
_cell.length_a   1.000
_cell.length_b   1.000
_cell.length_c   1.000
_cell.angle_alpha   90.00
_cell.angle_beta   90.00
_cell.angle_gamma   90.00
#
_symmetry.space_group_name_H-M   'P 1'
#
loop_
_entity.id
_entity.type
_entity.pdbx_description
1 polymer ?
#
loop_
_entity_poly.entity_id
_entity_poly.type
_entity_poly.pdbx_seq_one_letter_code
_entity_poly.pdbx_strand_id
1 'polypeptide(L)'
;MQQIPPGFLKHFEQKIPKTVILKDLTGRVWHVDIKQEKNGVFMENGWNRFVNDKSLELGQFMVFRYSKLLTSFTVRIFGRDACKSEDQACEKPLIRVKEEEESDQDSTPIHQPKRKRWKP
;
A
#
# COMPACT_ATOMS: atom_id res chain seq x y z
N MET A 1 0.87 9.04 -19.98
CA MET A 1 0.31 7.78 -20.51
C MET A 1 1.38 6.69 -20.45
N GLN A 2 0.99 5.43 -20.33
CA GLN A 2 1.89 4.27 -20.29
C GLN A 2 1.47 3.25 -21.35
N GLN A 3 2.39 2.88 -22.25
CA GLN A 3 2.10 1.88 -23.27
C GLN A 3 2.05 0.48 -22.65
N ILE A 4 1.04 -0.31 -23.05
CA ILE A 4 0.95 -1.73 -22.71
C ILE A 4 1.83 -2.50 -23.70
N PRO A 5 2.74 -3.38 -23.24
CA PRO A 5 3.60 -4.14 -24.13
C PRO A 5 2.78 -4.87 -25.21
N PRO A 6 3.11 -4.76 -26.51
CA PRO A 6 2.31 -5.37 -27.58
C PRO A 6 2.09 -6.88 -27.39
N GLY A 7 3.13 -7.60 -26.95
CA GLY A 7 3.05 -9.03 -26.66
C GLY A 7 2.14 -9.38 -25.48
N PHE A 8 1.79 -8.41 -24.64
CA PHE A 8 0.83 -8.58 -23.54
C PHE A 8 -0.62 -8.50 -24.01
N LEU A 9 -0.90 -7.84 -25.14
CA LEU A 9 -2.26 -7.59 -25.61
C LEU A 9 -3.04 -8.88 -25.90
N LYS A 10 -2.36 -9.98 -26.21
CA LYS A 10 -2.95 -11.33 -26.34
C LYS A 10 -3.65 -11.84 -25.07
N HIS A 11 -3.38 -11.22 -23.91
CA HIS A 11 -4.00 -11.57 -22.64
C HIS A 11 -5.29 -10.81 -22.37
N PHE A 12 -5.50 -9.68 -23.06
CA PHE A 12 -6.85 -9.16 -23.25
C PHE A 12 -7.56 -10.16 -24.16
N GLU A 13 -8.81 -10.49 -23.85
CA GLU A 13 -9.55 -11.57 -24.51
C GLU A 13 -9.91 -11.19 -25.95
N GLN A 14 -11.16 -11.38 -26.38
CA GLN A 14 -11.57 -11.00 -27.73
C GLN A 14 -11.49 -9.48 -27.97
N LYS A 15 -11.49 -8.67 -26.90
CA LYS A 15 -11.54 -7.21 -26.99
C LYS A 15 -10.67 -6.56 -25.92
N ILE A 16 -10.00 -5.48 -26.31
CA ILE A 16 -9.29 -4.59 -25.39
C ILE A 16 -10.35 -3.83 -24.56
N PRO A 17 -10.27 -3.89 -23.22
CA PRO A 17 -11.20 -3.16 -22.36
C PRO A 17 -11.03 -1.65 -22.54
N LYS A 18 -12.09 -0.87 -22.35
CA LYS A 18 -12.01 0.61 -22.39
C LYS A 18 -11.40 1.21 -21.12
N THR A 19 -11.52 0.51 -20.00
CA THR A 19 -11.03 0.92 -18.69
C THR A 19 -10.57 -0.32 -17.94
N VAL A 20 -9.51 -0.19 -17.16
CA VAL A 20 -8.98 -1.22 -16.26
C VAL A 20 -8.86 -0.66 -14.85
N ILE A 21 -8.83 -1.55 -13.86
CA ILE A 21 -8.55 -1.17 -12.48
C ILE A 21 -7.09 -1.48 -12.16
N LEU A 22 -6.33 -0.51 -11.67
CA LEU A 22 -5.07 -0.77 -10.98
C LEU A 22 -5.37 -0.95 -9.48
N LYS A 23 -4.88 -2.02 -8.89
CA LYS A 23 -5.03 -2.34 -7.47
C LYS A 23 -3.66 -2.49 -6.84
N ASP A 24 -3.39 -1.79 -5.74
CA ASP A 24 -2.17 -2.00 -4.98
C ASP A 24 -2.30 -3.14 -3.98
N LEU A 25 -1.21 -3.45 -3.27
CA LEU A 25 -1.20 -4.49 -2.24
C LEU A 25 -2.00 -4.10 -0.98
N THR A 26 -2.27 -2.81 -0.76
CA THR A 26 -3.09 -2.33 0.35
C THR A 26 -4.59 -2.30 0.01
N GLY A 27 -4.96 -2.71 -1.20
CA GLY A 27 -6.35 -2.79 -1.66
C GLY A 27 -6.91 -1.49 -2.25
N ARG A 28 -6.13 -0.40 -2.31
CA ARG A 28 -6.56 0.83 -2.99
C ARG A 28 -6.66 0.60 -4.49
N VAL A 29 -7.58 1.35 -5.11
CA VAL A 29 -7.94 1.18 -6.52
C VAL A 29 -7.84 2.49 -7.29
N TRP A 30 -7.42 2.38 -8.55
CA TRP A 30 -7.41 3.47 -9.51
C TRP A 30 -8.06 2.99 -10.81
N HIS A 31 -9.07 3.71 -11.27
CA HIS A 31 -9.66 3.49 -12.59
C HIS A 31 -8.79 4.17 -13.64
N VAL A 32 -8.40 3.41 -14.66
CA VAL A 32 -7.50 3.87 -15.70
C VAL A 32 -8.08 3.55 -17.06
N ASP A 33 -8.22 4.56 -17.90
CA ASP A 33 -8.72 4.38 -19.26
C ASP A 33 -7.66 3.79 -20.16
N ILE A 34 -8.13 2.93 -21.06
CA ILE A 34 -7.33 2.33 -22.12
C ILE A 34 -7.67 3.00 -23.44
N LYS A 35 -6.66 3.56 -24.06
CA LYS A 35 -6.74 4.19 -25.38
C LYS A 35 -6.00 3.35 -26.39
N GLN A 36 -6.68 3.05 -27.49
CA GLN A 36 -6.07 2.41 -28.65
C GLN A 36 -5.76 3.48 -29.70
N GLU A 37 -4.49 3.57 -30.10
CA GLU A 37 -4.01 4.46 -31.14
C GLU A 37 -3.32 3.64 -32.25
N LYS A 38 -2.98 4.29 -33.36
CA LYS A 38 -2.33 3.62 -34.51
C LYS A 38 -1.01 2.92 -34.15
N ASN A 39 -0.30 3.43 -33.15
CA ASN A 39 1.02 2.98 -32.72
C ASN A 39 0.99 2.10 -31.45
N GLY A 40 -0.18 1.82 -30.87
CA GLY A 40 -0.25 0.98 -29.67
C GLY A 40 -1.50 1.13 -28.82
N VAL A 41 -1.43 0.53 -27.63
CA VAL A 41 -2.49 0.56 -26.62
C VAL A 41 -1.90 1.14 -25.35
N PHE A 42 -2.58 2.11 -24.75
CA PHE A 42 -2.03 2.94 -23.68
C PHE A 42 -2.99 3.03 -22.50
N MET A 43 -2.43 3.04 -21.30
CA MET A 43 -3.07 3.54 -20.09
C MET A 43 -2.97 5.07 -20.09
N GLU A 44 -4.09 5.78 -20.14
CA GLU A 44 -4.12 7.24 -20.31
C GLU A 44 -4.73 7.94 -19.09
N ASN A 45 -6.05 8.18 -19.07
CA ASN A 45 -6.72 8.86 -17.97
C ASN A 45 -6.60 8.03 -16.69
N GLY A 46 -6.35 8.67 -15.55
CA GLY A 46 -6.15 7.99 -14.27
C GLY A 46 -4.74 7.45 -14.03
N TRP A 47 -3.92 7.25 -15.08
CA TRP A 47 -2.53 6.79 -14.92
C TRP A 47 -1.67 7.80 -14.15
N ASN A 48 -1.70 9.07 -14.55
CA ASN A 48 -0.91 10.11 -13.87
C ASN A 48 -1.31 10.27 -12.40
N ARG A 49 -2.61 10.13 -12.08
CA ARG A 49 -3.10 10.11 -10.70
C ARG A 49 -2.51 8.95 -9.92
N PHE A 50 -2.52 7.74 -10.49
CA PHE A 50 -1.90 6.57 -9.86
C PHE A 50 -0.41 6.81 -9.58
N VAL A 51 0.35 7.34 -10.53
CA VAL A 51 1.78 7.65 -10.38
C VAL A 51 2.02 8.65 -9.24
N ASN A 52 1.22 9.73 -9.20
CA ASN A 52 1.34 10.77 -8.18
C ASN A 52 0.95 10.25 -6.78
N ASP A 53 -0.19 9.56 -6.66
CA ASP A 53 -0.66 9.00 -5.38
C ASP A 53 0.32 7.96 -4.81
N LYS A 54 1.12 7.34 -5.69
CA LYS A 54 2.17 6.38 -5.33
C LYS A 54 3.55 7.00 -5.12
N SER A 55 3.69 8.31 -5.32
CA SER A 55 4.96 9.03 -5.21
C SER A 55 6.08 8.32 -5.97
N LEU A 56 5.76 7.85 -7.18
CA LEU A 56 6.70 7.10 -8.01
C LEU A 56 7.81 8.01 -8.55
N GLU A 57 9.05 7.56 -8.38
CA GLU A 57 10.24 8.23 -8.87
C GLU A 57 10.90 7.48 -10.03
N LEU A 58 11.75 8.20 -10.76
CA LEU A 58 12.60 7.59 -11.79
C LEU A 58 13.50 6.51 -11.18
N GLY A 59 13.63 5.40 -11.89
CA GLY A 59 14.45 4.25 -11.48
C GLY A 59 13.72 3.23 -10.61
N GLN A 60 12.53 3.56 -10.08
CA GLN A 60 11.63 2.54 -9.53
C GLN A 60 10.98 1.76 -10.68
N PHE A 61 10.64 0.50 -10.43
CA PHE A 61 9.93 -0.31 -11.41
C PHE A 61 8.70 -0.98 -10.81
N MET A 62 7.76 -1.30 -11.71
CA MET A 62 6.47 -1.87 -11.37
C MET A 62 6.30 -3.24 -12.02
N VAL A 63 5.74 -4.17 -11.26
CA VAL A 63 5.29 -5.47 -11.77
C VAL A 63 3.78 -5.52 -11.75
N PHE A 64 3.20 -5.77 -12.91
CA PHE A 64 1.76 -5.87 -13.11
C PHE A 64 1.34 -7.33 -13.24
N ARG A 65 0.36 -7.75 -12.44
CA ARG A 65 -0.32 -9.03 -12.60
C ARG A 65 -1.74 -8.80 -13.04
N TYR A 66 -2.09 -9.26 -14.25
CA TYR A 66 -3.43 -9.10 -14.79
C TYR A 66 -4.37 -10.22 -14.34
N SER A 67 -5.57 -9.82 -13.92
CA SER A 67 -6.71 -10.69 -13.67
C SER A 67 -7.74 -10.47 -14.77
N LYS A 68 -7.94 -11.50 -15.61
CA LYS A 68 -8.94 -11.47 -16.68
C LYS A 68 -10.36 -11.33 -16.14
N LEU A 69 -10.71 -12.15 -15.16
CA LEU A 69 -12.05 -12.19 -14.54
C LEU A 69 -12.47 -10.82 -14.00
N LEU A 70 -11.53 -10.07 -13.42
CA LEU A 70 -11.80 -8.77 -12.81
C LEU A 70 -11.42 -7.59 -13.70
N THR A 71 -10.88 -7.83 -14.90
CA THR A 71 -10.31 -6.80 -15.79
C THR A 71 -9.45 -5.80 -15.01
N SER A 72 -8.52 -6.32 -14.21
CA SER A 72 -7.71 -5.51 -13.29
C SER A 72 -6.25 -5.95 -13.24
N PHE A 73 -5.37 -5.02 -12.89
CA PHE A 73 -3.97 -5.27 -12.61
C PHE A 73 -3.70 -5.11 -11.12
N THR A 74 -3.15 -6.14 -10.48
CA THR A 74 -2.46 -5.94 -9.21
C THR A 74 -1.07 -5.42 -9.48
N VAL A 75 -0.70 -4.31 -8.83
CA VAL A 75 0.58 -3.62 -9.05
C VAL A 75 1.47 -3.79 -7.82
N ARG A 76 2.71 -4.22 -8.06
CA ARG A 76 3.80 -4.22 -7.07
C ARG A 76 4.84 -3.20 -7.49
N ILE A 77 5.30 -2.39 -6.55
CA ILE A 77 6.32 -1.35 -6.77
C ILE A 77 7.60 -1.79 -6.08
N PHE A 78 8.72 -1.60 -6.76
CA PHE A 78 10.06 -1.91 -6.27
C PHE A 78 10.91 -0.65 -6.30
N GLY A 79 11.79 -0.53 -5.31
CA GLY A 79 12.81 0.51 -5.24
C GLY A 79 13.83 0.38 -6.37
N ARG A 80 14.72 1.37 -6.46
CA ARG A 80 15.77 1.43 -7.49
C ARG A 80 16.74 0.25 -7.42
N ASP A 81 16.89 -0.32 -6.23
CA ASP A 81 17.72 -1.48 -5.92
C ASP A 81 17.02 -2.82 -6.13
N ALA A 82 15.81 -2.82 -6.72
CA ALA A 82 14.93 -3.98 -6.82
C ALA A 82 14.50 -4.57 -5.48
N CYS A 83 14.83 -3.92 -4.35
CA CYS A 83 14.27 -4.24 -3.06
C CYS A 83 12.87 -3.64 -2.94
N LYS A 84 12.03 -4.26 -2.13
CA LYS A 84 10.71 -3.69 -1.83
C LYS A 84 10.96 -2.43 -0.99
N SER A 85 10.50 -1.28 -1.46
CA SER A 85 10.41 -0.10 -0.59
C SER A 85 9.48 -0.46 0.57
N GLU A 86 9.96 -0.32 1.80
CA GLU A 86 9.27 -0.73 3.04
C GLU A 86 7.94 0.01 3.28
N ASP A 87 7.61 1.00 2.46
CA ASP A 87 6.41 1.85 2.54
C ASP A 87 5.08 1.15 2.19
N GLN A 88 5.07 -0.16 1.97
CA GLN A 88 3.84 -0.93 1.70
C GLN A 88 3.41 -1.87 2.83
N ALA A 89 4.06 -1.84 4.00
CA ALA A 89 3.51 -2.45 5.22
C ALA A 89 4.15 -1.87 6.48
N CYS A 90 3.58 -0.79 7.02
CA CYS A 90 3.71 -0.45 8.44
C CYS A 90 2.65 0.57 8.86
N GLU A 91 1.42 0.13 9.07
CA GLU A 91 0.70 0.68 10.22
C GLU A 91 1.26 -0.03 11.45
N LYS A 92 2.33 0.51 12.04
CA LYS A 92 2.80 0.03 13.35
C LYS A 92 1.80 0.56 14.39
N PRO A 93 1.07 -0.28 15.14
CA PRO A 93 0.39 0.22 16.31
C PRO A 93 1.46 0.70 17.29
N LEU A 94 1.40 1.98 17.67
CA LEU A 94 2.25 2.56 18.70
C LEU A 94 1.86 1.96 20.05
N ILE A 95 2.39 0.78 20.38
CA ILE A 95 2.40 0.30 21.76
C ILE A 95 3.45 1.14 22.50
N ARG A 96 2.99 2.12 23.27
CA ARG A 96 3.83 2.91 24.16
C ARG A 96 4.18 2.05 25.37
N VAL A 97 5.26 1.27 25.26
CA VAL A 97 5.88 0.66 26.44
C VAL A 97 6.43 1.80 27.28
N LYS A 98 5.81 2.07 28.43
CA LYS A 98 6.47 2.83 29.49
C LYS A 98 7.39 1.83 30.17
N GLU A 99 8.68 1.89 29.85
CA GLU A 99 9.71 1.26 30.66
C GLU A 99 9.74 1.97 32.02
N GLU A 100 9.58 1.17 33.06
CA GLU A 100 9.75 1.51 34.46
C GLU A 100 11.26 1.62 34.73
N GLU A 101 11.75 2.79 35.16
CA GLU A 101 13.07 2.88 35.78
C GLU A 101 12.92 2.69 37.29
N GLU A 102 13.58 1.64 37.78
CA GLU A 102 13.78 1.29 39.17
C GLU A 102 14.95 2.11 39.74
N SER A 103 14.73 2.82 40.85
CA SER A 103 15.79 3.45 41.65
C SER A 103 15.48 3.25 43.14
N ASP A 104 16.44 2.67 43.83
CA ASP A 104 16.35 2.12 45.19
C ASP A 104 16.67 3.16 46.31
N GLN A 105 15.99 2.97 47.47
CA GLN A 105 16.32 3.35 48.87
C GLN A 105 16.23 4.81 49.39
N ASP A 106 15.28 5.10 50.30
CA ASP A 106 15.44 5.03 51.78
C ASP A 106 14.44 5.94 52.58
N SER A 107 14.05 5.46 53.77
CA SER A 107 13.48 6.15 54.96
C SER A 107 11.98 6.58 55.02
N THR A 108 11.28 6.06 56.05
CA THR A 108 9.85 6.24 56.46
C THR A 108 9.73 7.26 57.64
N PRO A 109 8.56 7.62 58.28
CA PRO A 109 7.24 6.96 58.31
C PRO A 109 5.94 7.83 58.56
N ILE A 110 4.79 7.13 58.64
CA ILE A 110 3.49 7.46 59.31
C ILE A 110 2.50 8.47 58.66
N HIS A 111 1.43 7.94 58.04
CA HIS A 111 0.04 8.14 58.53
C HIS A 111 -0.96 7.19 57.83
N GLN A 112 -1.57 6.27 58.58
CA GLN A 112 -2.82 5.61 58.19
C GLN A 112 -4.01 6.49 58.58
N PRO A 113 -5.11 6.52 57.82
CA PRO A 113 -6.29 5.84 58.36
C PRO A 113 -7.26 5.17 57.35
N LYS A 114 -7.77 4.01 57.80
CA LYS A 114 -9.18 3.56 57.80
C LYS A 114 -9.88 3.17 56.48
N ARG A 115 -9.82 1.86 56.22
CA ARG A 115 -10.93 0.90 55.97
C ARG A 115 -12.23 1.45 55.35
N LYS A 116 -12.59 0.95 54.16
CA LYS A 116 -13.94 0.41 53.90
C LYS A 116 -13.84 -0.89 53.08
N ARG A 117 -14.20 -1.98 53.76
CA ARG A 117 -14.52 -3.30 53.20
C ARG A 117 -15.86 -3.17 52.48
N TRP A 118 -16.08 -3.90 51.39
CA TRP A 118 -17.24 -4.79 51.15
C TRP A 118 -16.84 -5.78 50.03
N LYS A 119 -17.29 -7.02 50.20
CA LYS A 119 -17.06 -8.23 49.36
C LYS A 119 -18.43 -8.64 48.78
N PRO A 120 -18.50 -9.80 48.12
CA PRO A 120 -17.96 -10.17 46.81
C PRO A 120 -19.01 -9.98 45.69
#